data_AF-A0A4Q3VE22-F1
#
_entry.id   AF-A0A4Q3VE22-F1
#
_cell.length_a   1.000
_cell.length_b   1.000
_cell.length_c   1.000
_cell.angle_alpha   90.00
_cell.angle_beta   90.00
_cell.angle_gamma   90.00
#
_symmetry.space_group_name_H-M   'P 1'
#
loop_
_entity.id
_entity.type
_entity.pdbx_description
1 polymer ?
#
loop_
_entity_poly.entity_id
_entity_poly.type
_entity_poly.pdbx_seq_one_letter_code
_entity_poly.pdbx_strand_id
1 'polypeptide(L)'
;MILTDFLTGTVSGDGVVTADRTVGDLASYWSDAEAGSDMADKPLYRTFAWNHSASAGAILWGSTVLHPGKVGNEWFMTRGHRHTDASKGELMITVSGTGWLVLKDSEGNETRERLTPGSTHHVDGRLAHRAVNDGEEALVFLTAWDVGCGHDYESVLPWPGLE
;
A
#
# COMPACT_ATOMS: atom_id res chain seq x y z
N MET A 1 12.90 -20.60 -6.47
CA MET A 1 12.41 -20.41 -5.09
C MET A 1 12.18 -18.92 -4.89
N ILE A 2 11.11 -18.55 -4.20
CA ILE A 2 10.85 -17.15 -3.83
C ILE A 2 11.18 -16.99 -2.36
N LEU A 3 11.95 -15.96 -2.03
CA LEU A 3 12.32 -15.62 -0.66
C LEU A 3 11.73 -14.26 -0.31
N THR A 4 10.97 -14.21 0.78
CA THR A 4 10.55 -12.96 1.41
C THR A 4 11.36 -12.78 2.68
N ASP A 5 12.23 -11.78 2.69
CA ASP A 5 12.93 -11.36 3.91
C ASP A 5 12.00 -10.51 4.76
N PHE A 6 11.56 -11.05 5.89
CA PHE A 6 10.65 -10.36 6.80
C PHE A 6 11.31 -9.14 7.45
N LEU A 7 12.64 -9.12 7.65
CA LEU A 7 13.28 -7.97 8.28
C LEU A 7 13.29 -6.74 7.36
N THR A 8 13.50 -6.94 6.07
CA THR A 8 13.64 -5.83 5.10
C THR A 8 12.41 -5.63 4.22
N GLY A 9 11.48 -6.59 4.21
CA GLY A 9 10.38 -6.65 3.26
C GLY A 9 10.83 -7.04 1.85
N THR A 10 12.09 -7.36 1.60
CA THR A 10 12.54 -7.68 0.22
C THR A 10 11.96 -9.02 -0.23
N VAL A 11 11.28 -9.05 -1.38
CA VAL A 11 10.94 -10.30 -2.08
C VAL A 11 11.92 -10.51 -3.22
N SER A 12 12.47 -11.71 -3.35
CA SER A 12 13.48 -12.04 -4.37
C SER A 12 13.25 -13.41 -5.00
N GLY A 13 13.64 -13.55 -6.26
CA GLY A 13 13.50 -14.74 -7.09
C GLY A 13 12.94 -14.42 -8.47
N ASP A 14 12.86 -15.45 -9.32
CA ASP A 14 12.42 -15.28 -10.70
C ASP A 14 10.96 -14.80 -10.79
N GLY A 15 10.75 -13.76 -11.60
CA GLY A 15 9.42 -13.19 -11.84
C GLY A 15 8.93 -12.20 -10.78
N VAL A 16 9.76 -11.84 -9.79
CA VAL A 16 9.42 -10.74 -8.86
C VAL A 16 9.53 -9.41 -9.60
N VAL A 17 8.46 -8.61 -9.51
CA VAL A 17 8.38 -7.26 -10.06
C VAL A 17 8.57 -6.26 -8.93
N THR A 18 9.45 -5.29 -9.12
CA THR A 18 9.66 -4.18 -8.18
C THR A 18 9.16 -2.88 -8.80
N ALA A 19 8.50 -2.05 -8.00
CA ALA A 19 8.13 -0.69 -8.40
C ALA A 19 8.49 0.30 -7.30
N ASP A 20 9.27 1.32 -7.67
CA ASP A 20 9.57 2.47 -6.84
C ASP A 20 8.57 3.59 -7.09
N ARG A 21 8.24 4.32 -6.02
CA ARG A 21 7.44 5.53 -6.08
C ARG A 21 8.09 6.64 -5.30
N THR A 22 8.07 7.84 -5.86
CA THR A 22 8.47 9.08 -5.19
C THR A 22 7.24 9.87 -4.73
N VAL A 23 7.47 10.95 -3.99
CA VAL A 23 6.41 11.92 -3.65
C VAL A 23 5.78 12.52 -4.91
N GLY A 24 6.59 12.81 -5.93
CA GLY A 24 6.15 13.37 -7.21
C GLY A 24 5.25 12.43 -8.01
N ASP A 25 5.44 11.12 -7.92
CA ASP A 25 4.53 10.13 -8.53
C ASP A 25 3.11 10.19 -7.95
N LEU A 26 2.96 10.80 -6.77
CA LEU A 26 1.70 11.01 -6.07
C LEU A 26 1.29 12.50 -6.02
N ALA A 27 1.81 13.36 -6.90
CA ALA A 27 1.55 14.80 -6.88
C ALA A 27 0.05 15.17 -6.77
N SER A 28 -0.84 14.43 -7.42
CA SER A 28 -2.30 14.65 -7.39
C SER A 28 -3.01 14.12 -6.13
N TYR A 29 -2.29 13.46 -5.22
CA TYR A 29 -2.83 12.89 -3.98
C TYR A 29 -2.58 13.80 -2.78
N TRP A 30 -1.59 14.69 -2.85
CA TRP A 30 -1.24 15.59 -1.76
C TRP A 30 -2.15 16.82 -1.77
N SER A 31 -2.64 17.19 -0.60
CA SER A 31 -3.42 18.40 -0.39
C SER A 31 -2.54 19.66 -0.51
N ASP A 32 -1.27 19.56 -0.12
CA ASP A 32 -0.26 20.62 -0.25
C ASP A 32 0.64 20.38 -1.48
N ALA A 33 0.22 20.92 -2.63
CA ALA A 33 0.91 20.75 -3.90
C ALA A 33 2.31 21.41 -3.92
N GLU A 34 2.50 22.50 -3.18
CA GLU A 34 3.79 23.20 -3.10
C GLU A 34 4.79 22.35 -2.30
N ALA A 35 4.40 21.92 -1.09
CA ALA A 35 5.24 21.03 -0.28
C ALA A 35 5.53 19.71 -1.00
N GLY A 36 4.57 19.18 -1.75
CA GLY A 36 4.75 17.97 -2.57
C GLY A 36 5.76 18.17 -3.69
N SER A 37 5.71 19.32 -4.37
CA SER A 37 6.65 19.68 -5.43
C SER A 37 8.07 19.87 -4.90
N ASP A 38 8.22 20.49 -3.73
CA ASP A 38 9.53 20.77 -3.11
C ASP A 38 10.33 19.51 -2.77
N MET A 39 9.66 18.36 -2.63
CA MET A 39 10.30 17.08 -2.37
C MET A 39 9.90 15.99 -3.36
N ALA A 40 9.57 16.37 -4.61
CA ALA A 40 9.07 15.44 -5.63
C ALA A 40 9.97 14.21 -5.85
N ASP A 41 11.30 14.35 -5.71
CA ASP A 41 12.26 13.25 -5.89
C ASP A 41 12.42 12.35 -4.64
N LYS A 42 11.79 12.71 -3.52
CA LYS A 42 11.93 11.97 -2.26
C LYS A 42 11.29 10.57 -2.42
N PRO A 43 12.02 9.49 -2.10
CA PRO A 43 11.47 8.14 -2.11
C PRO A 43 10.28 8.03 -1.15
N LEU A 44 9.18 7.48 -1.64
CA LEU A 44 7.94 7.33 -0.87
C LEU A 44 7.77 5.87 -0.46
N TYR A 45 7.65 4.97 -1.42
CA TYR A 45 7.58 3.53 -1.12
C TYR A 45 8.10 2.69 -2.28
N ARG A 46 8.49 1.46 -1.94
CA ARG A 46 8.81 0.39 -2.89
C ARG A 46 7.86 -0.78 -2.70
N THR A 47 7.35 -1.34 -3.78
CA THR A 47 6.62 -2.61 -3.77
C THR A 47 7.44 -3.72 -4.40
N PHE A 48 7.24 -4.93 -3.90
CA PHE A 48 7.67 -6.17 -4.55
C PHE A 48 6.44 -7.03 -4.75
N ALA A 49 6.24 -7.57 -5.95
CA ALA A 49 5.08 -8.41 -6.27
C ALA A 49 5.51 -9.66 -7.03
N TRP A 50 5.01 -10.82 -6.62
CA TRP A 50 5.22 -12.08 -7.31
C TRP A 50 3.90 -12.60 -7.90
N ASN A 51 3.64 -12.17 -9.13
CA ASN A 51 2.43 -12.52 -9.89
C ASN A 51 2.64 -13.80 -10.70
N HIS A 52 2.84 -14.92 -10.00
CA HIS A 52 3.33 -16.16 -10.60
C HIS A 52 2.37 -16.87 -11.57
N SER A 53 1.08 -16.53 -11.54
CA SER A 53 0.06 -17.19 -12.33
C SER A 53 -1.10 -16.24 -12.63
N ALA A 54 -1.72 -16.43 -13.79
CA ALA A 54 -2.98 -15.79 -14.18
C ALA A 54 -4.18 -16.74 -14.01
N SER A 55 -3.97 -17.96 -13.50
CA SER A 55 -5.01 -18.99 -13.39
C SER A 55 -5.91 -18.76 -12.19
N ALA A 56 -7.22 -18.92 -12.38
CA ALA A 56 -8.21 -18.80 -11.31
C ALA A 56 -7.83 -19.62 -10.07
N GLY A 57 -7.95 -19.00 -8.89
CA GLY A 57 -7.58 -19.59 -7.60
C GLY A 57 -6.11 -19.42 -7.22
N ALA A 58 -5.27 -18.83 -8.08
CA ALA A 58 -3.91 -18.46 -7.70
C ALA A 58 -3.90 -17.35 -6.64
N ILE A 59 -3.06 -17.53 -5.62
CA ILE A 59 -2.78 -16.52 -4.60
C ILE A 59 -1.45 -15.87 -4.94
N LEU A 60 -1.50 -14.58 -5.20
CA LEU A 60 -0.33 -13.75 -5.46
C LEU A 60 0.11 -13.12 -4.14
N TRP A 61 1.37 -12.71 -4.05
CA TRP A 61 1.84 -12.01 -2.85
C TRP A 61 2.98 -11.07 -3.15
N GLY A 62 3.23 -10.23 -2.17
CA GLY A 62 4.22 -9.19 -2.26
C GLY A 62 4.46 -8.53 -0.91
N SER A 63 5.16 -7.42 -0.98
CA SER A 63 5.44 -6.58 0.16
C SER A 63 5.54 -5.12 -0.27
N THR A 64 5.40 -4.25 0.71
CA THR A 64 5.66 -2.82 0.56
C THR A 64 6.59 -2.36 1.67
N VAL A 65 7.56 -1.52 1.30
CA VAL A 65 8.40 -0.75 2.20
C VAL A 65 8.01 0.71 2.04
N LEU A 66 7.25 1.25 2.99
CA LEU A 66 6.77 2.63 2.99
C LEU A 66 7.64 3.49 3.92
N HIS A 67 8.33 4.47 3.35
CA HIS A 67 9.22 5.34 4.11
C HIS A 67 8.44 6.26 5.07
N PRO A 68 9.06 6.67 6.19
CA PRO A 68 8.49 7.68 7.07
C PRO A 68 8.64 9.07 6.46
N GLY A 69 7.68 9.95 6.73
CA GLY A 69 7.74 11.33 6.27
C GLY A 69 6.38 11.99 6.19
N LYS A 70 6.39 13.26 5.83
CA LYS A 70 5.21 14.06 5.55
C LYS A 70 5.38 14.92 4.30
N VAL A 71 4.27 15.19 3.63
CA VAL A 71 4.10 16.30 2.69
C VAL A 71 3.21 17.33 3.36
N GLY A 72 3.75 18.51 3.70
CA GLY A 72 3.05 19.44 4.59
C GLY A 72 2.72 18.76 5.93
N ASN A 73 1.43 18.63 6.23
CA ASN A 73 0.96 17.90 7.41
C ASN A 73 0.63 16.43 7.12
N GLU A 74 0.48 16.01 5.86
CA GLU A 74 0.02 14.68 5.50
C GLU A 74 1.14 13.63 5.59
N TRP A 75 0.91 12.56 6.33
CA TRP A 75 1.81 11.42 6.44
C TRP A 75 2.03 10.72 5.09
N PHE A 76 3.23 10.19 4.91
CA PHE A 76 3.57 9.36 3.77
C PHE A 76 2.65 8.14 3.67
N MET A 77 2.20 7.86 2.44
CA MET A 77 1.14 6.91 2.18
C MET A 77 1.30 6.24 0.83
N THR A 78 0.78 5.02 0.72
CA THR A 78 0.59 4.36 -0.58
C THR A 78 -0.51 5.04 -1.38
N ARG A 79 -0.54 4.89 -2.72
CA ARG A 79 -1.62 5.46 -3.57
C ARG A 79 -3.03 5.09 -3.09
N GLY A 80 -3.19 3.85 -2.65
CA GLY A 80 -4.49 3.24 -2.39
C GLY A 80 -5.27 2.89 -3.65
N HIS A 81 -6.18 1.92 -3.55
CA HIS A 81 -6.99 1.45 -4.67
C HIS A 81 -8.23 0.69 -4.18
N ARG A 82 -9.16 0.41 -5.10
CA ARG A 82 -10.22 -0.59 -4.94
C ARG A 82 -9.87 -1.86 -5.72
N HIS A 83 -10.36 -3.00 -5.25
CA HIS A 83 -10.38 -4.19 -6.11
C HIS A 83 -11.43 -4.02 -7.21
N THR A 84 -11.10 -4.46 -8.41
CA THR A 84 -12.06 -4.48 -9.52
C THR A 84 -13.13 -5.56 -9.31
N ASP A 85 -12.75 -6.69 -8.71
CA ASP A 85 -13.68 -7.71 -8.22
C ASP A 85 -13.83 -7.57 -6.70
N ALA A 86 -14.94 -6.95 -6.29
CA ALA A 86 -15.23 -6.69 -4.89
C ALA A 86 -15.46 -7.97 -4.05
N SER A 87 -15.59 -9.14 -4.68
CA SER A 87 -15.69 -10.42 -3.96
C SER A 87 -14.33 -10.96 -3.49
N LYS A 88 -13.23 -10.36 -3.95
CA LYS A 88 -11.87 -10.80 -3.65
C LYS A 88 -11.29 -9.99 -2.51
N GLY A 89 -10.90 -10.68 -1.44
CA GLY A 89 -10.19 -10.06 -0.32
C GLY A 89 -8.68 -10.05 -0.51
N GLU A 90 -8.00 -9.32 0.36
CA GLU A 90 -6.55 -9.31 0.49
C GLU A 90 -6.17 -9.48 1.97
N LEU A 91 -5.12 -10.26 2.23
CA LEU A 91 -4.49 -10.36 3.55
C LEU A 91 -3.33 -9.39 3.60
N MET A 92 -3.27 -8.59 4.67
CA MET A 92 -2.14 -7.72 4.96
C MET A 92 -1.53 -8.08 6.32
N ILE A 93 -0.20 -8.18 6.38
CA ILE A 93 0.56 -8.52 7.60
C ILE A 93 1.66 -7.49 7.80
N THR A 94 1.62 -6.77 8.93
CA THR A 94 2.67 -5.81 9.28
C THR A 94 3.89 -6.53 9.84
N VAL A 95 5.07 -6.16 9.38
CA VAL A 95 6.33 -6.78 9.81
C VAL A 95 7.18 -5.86 10.67
N SER A 96 7.35 -4.59 10.28
CA SER A 96 8.07 -3.57 11.04
C SER A 96 7.43 -2.19 10.85
N GLY A 97 7.79 -1.24 11.71
CA GLY A 97 7.19 0.09 11.68
C GLY A 97 5.75 0.12 12.17
N THR A 98 5.18 1.32 12.17
CA THR A 98 3.82 1.56 12.62
C THR A 98 3.07 2.49 11.68
N GLY A 99 1.76 2.31 11.63
CA GLY A 99 0.95 3.10 10.72
C GLY A 99 -0.54 2.80 10.81
N TRP A 100 -1.23 3.12 9.73
CA TRP A 100 -2.67 2.88 9.59
C TRP A 100 -2.98 2.21 8.26
N LEU A 101 -3.83 1.19 8.32
CA LEU A 101 -4.62 0.75 7.18
C LEU A 101 -5.88 1.60 7.19
N VAL A 102 -6.02 2.45 6.18
CA VAL A 102 -7.21 3.26 5.98
C VAL A 102 -8.11 2.54 4.98
N LEU A 103 -9.35 2.31 5.38
CA LEU A 103 -10.38 1.66 4.58
C LEU A 103 -11.48 2.68 4.26
N LYS A 104 -11.94 2.73 3.02
CA LYS A 104 -12.98 3.66 2.57
C LYS A 104 -14.08 2.92 1.80
N ASP A 105 -15.30 3.02 2.28
CA ASP A 105 -16.46 2.40 1.62
C ASP A 105 -16.89 3.20 0.37
N SER A 106 -17.96 2.76 -0.30
CA SER A 106 -18.48 3.43 -1.51
C SER A 106 -19.19 4.76 -1.23
N GLU A 107 -19.59 5.01 0.03
CA GLU A 107 -20.22 6.26 0.46
C GLU A 107 -19.16 7.31 0.87
N GLY A 108 -17.90 6.89 0.98
CA GLY A 108 -16.78 7.73 1.38
C GLY A 108 -16.50 7.72 2.88
N ASN A 109 -17.17 6.86 3.66
CA ASN A 109 -16.88 6.72 5.07
C ASN A 109 -15.54 6.01 5.26
N GLU A 110 -14.72 6.55 6.15
CA GLU A 110 -13.41 6.00 6.47
C GLU A 110 -13.40 5.28 7.82
N THR A 111 -12.80 4.10 7.83
CA THR A 111 -12.37 3.42 9.05
C THR A 111 -10.86 3.20 9.00
N ARG A 112 -10.27 2.98 10.18
CA ARG A 112 -8.82 2.84 10.31
C ARG A 112 -8.51 1.69 11.23
N GLU A 113 -7.54 0.89 10.81
CA GLU A 113 -7.00 -0.21 11.59
C GLU A 113 -5.51 0.05 11.86
N ARG A 114 -5.07 -0.18 13.10
CA ARG A 114 -3.68 0.08 13.49
C ARG A 114 -2.77 -0.98 12.87
N LEU A 115 -1.70 -0.52 12.23
CA LEU A 115 -0.60 -1.35 11.77
C LEU A 115 0.52 -1.33 12.80
N THR A 116 0.85 -2.49 13.34
CA THR A 116 2.00 -2.71 14.24
C THR A 116 2.61 -4.07 13.96
N PRO A 117 3.90 -4.31 14.25
CA PRO A 117 4.55 -5.60 13.96
C PRO A 117 3.73 -6.80 14.43
N GLY A 118 3.43 -7.73 13.52
CA GLY A 118 2.61 -8.91 13.76
C GLY A 118 1.09 -8.71 13.61
N SER A 119 0.60 -7.49 13.34
CA SER A 119 -0.81 -7.25 13.07
C SER A 119 -1.22 -7.85 11.72
N THR A 120 -2.39 -8.49 11.69
CA THR A 120 -2.96 -9.11 10.48
C THR A 120 -4.32 -8.51 10.19
N HIS A 121 -4.57 -8.18 8.94
CA HIS A 121 -5.77 -7.47 8.51
C HIS A 121 -6.38 -8.17 7.30
N HIS A 122 -7.69 -8.35 7.33
CA HIS A 122 -8.46 -8.77 6.17
C HIS A 122 -9.02 -7.53 5.48
N VAL A 123 -8.49 -7.24 4.29
CA VAL A 123 -8.98 -6.17 3.42
C VAL A 123 -10.15 -6.73 2.62
N ASP A 124 -11.36 -6.28 2.94
CA ASP A 124 -12.56 -6.59 2.18
C ASP A 124 -12.49 -5.91 0.79
N GLY A 125 -12.69 -6.68 -0.29
CA GLY A 125 -12.60 -6.17 -1.66
C GLY A 125 -13.58 -5.05 -2.02
N ARG A 126 -14.62 -4.84 -1.22
CA ARG A 126 -15.57 -3.72 -1.39
C ARG A 126 -14.99 -2.39 -0.89
N LEU A 127 -13.95 -2.43 -0.06
CA LEU A 127 -13.36 -1.25 0.54
C LEU A 127 -12.13 -0.82 -0.28
N ALA A 128 -12.08 0.48 -0.60
CA ALA A 128 -10.81 1.07 -1.01
C ALA A 128 -9.86 1.02 0.18
N HIS A 129 -8.58 0.79 -0.07
CA HIS A 129 -7.63 0.68 1.02
C HIS A 129 -6.30 1.34 0.67
N ARG A 130 -5.65 1.92 1.69
CA ARG A 130 -4.27 2.41 1.61
C ARG A 130 -3.56 2.24 2.95
N ALA A 131 -2.25 2.07 2.90
CA ALA A 131 -1.38 2.16 4.08
C ALA A 131 -0.79 3.57 4.23
N VAL A 132 -0.69 4.03 5.48
CA VAL A 132 -0.09 5.30 5.91
C VAL A 132 0.96 5.01 6.96
N ASN A 133 2.15 5.61 6.83
CA ASN A 133 3.21 5.50 7.82
C ASN A 133 3.23 6.74 8.71
N ASP A 134 2.85 6.57 9.98
CA ASP A 134 2.86 7.62 11.01
C ASP A 134 4.01 7.48 12.01
N GLY A 135 4.97 6.59 11.72
CA GLY A 135 6.15 6.35 12.54
C GLY A 135 7.40 7.07 12.04
N GLU A 136 8.50 6.82 12.76
CA GLU A 136 9.84 7.35 12.43
C GLU A 136 10.69 6.38 11.61
N GLU A 137 10.24 5.14 11.45
CA GLU A 137 10.92 4.08 10.70
C GLU A 137 10.08 3.61 9.51
N ALA A 138 10.65 2.81 8.62
CA ALA A 138 9.91 2.27 7.48
C ALA A 138 8.81 1.32 7.96
N LEU A 139 7.58 1.56 7.49
CA LEU A 139 6.47 0.63 7.64
C LEU A 139 6.62 -0.44 6.57
N VAL A 140 6.88 -1.67 7.01
CA VAL A 140 7.03 -2.84 6.15
C VAL A 140 5.85 -3.76 6.36
N PHE A 141 5.17 -4.11 5.28
CA PHE A 141 4.05 -5.03 5.33
C PHE A 141 4.03 -5.97 4.12
N LEU A 142 3.53 -7.18 4.36
CA LEU A 142 3.30 -8.20 3.35
C LEU A 142 1.84 -8.18 2.94
N THR A 143 1.58 -8.46 1.67
CA THR A 143 0.22 -8.62 1.17
C THR A 143 0.09 -9.92 0.38
N ALA A 144 -1.07 -10.55 0.46
CA ALA A 144 -1.43 -11.70 -0.35
C ALA A 144 -2.86 -11.55 -0.86
N TRP A 145 -3.07 -11.73 -2.16
CA TRP A 145 -4.33 -11.43 -2.84
C TRP A 145 -4.68 -12.48 -3.90
N ASP A 146 -5.97 -12.58 -4.21
CA ASP A 146 -6.45 -13.42 -5.33
C ASP A 146 -6.03 -12.80 -6.66
N VAL A 147 -5.54 -13.62 -7.60
CA VAL A 147 -5.18 -13.20 -8.97
C VAL A 147 -6.26 -12.39 -9.68
N GLY A 148 -7.53 -12.64 -9.37
CA GLY A 148 -8.68 -11.99 -9.95
C GLY A 148 -9.12 -10.70 -9.27
N CYS A 149 -8.44 -10.21 -8.20
CA CYS A 149 -8.88 -8.99 -7.52
C CYS A 149 -8.87 -7.78 -8.46
N GLY A 150 -7.80 -7.62 -9.24
CA GLY A 150 -7.50 -6.44 -10.03
C GLY A 150 -7.40 -5.15 -9.20
N HIS A 151 -6.97 -4.06 -9.82
CA HIS A 151 -6.67 -2.81 -9.11
C HIS A 151 -7.25 -1.61 -9.87
N ASP A 152 -8.15 -0.89 -9.23
CA ASP A 152 -8.67 0.39 -9.69
C ASP A 152 -8.10 1.53 -8.82
N TYR A 153 -7.07 2.19 -9.36
CA TYR A 153 -6.39 3.31 -8.72
C TYR A 153 -7.07 4.65 -9.00
N GLU A 154 -7.94 4.74 -10.01
CA GLU A 154 -8.52 6.00 -10.45
C GLU A 154 -9.75 6.35 -9.62
N SER A 155 -10.60 5.36 -9.31
CA SER A 155 -11.86 5.61 -8.57
C SER A 155 -11.68 6.03 -7.12
N VAL A 156 -10.46 5.92 -6.57
CA VAL A 156 -10.20 6.39 -5.21
C VAL A 156 -9.91 7.88 -5.14
N LEU A 157 -9.53 8.51 -6.26
CA LEU A 157 -9.15 9.92 -6.30
C LEU A 157 -10.37 10.87 -6.37
N PRO A 158 -10.32 12.03 -5.71
CA PRO A 158 -9.30 12.46 -4.74
C PRO A 158 -9.43 11.70 -3.41
N TRP A 159 -8.28 11.36 -2.81
CA TRP A 159 -8.21 10.77 -1.46
C TRP A 159 -7.08 11.43 -0.67
N PRO A 160 -7.37 12.49 0.10
CA PRO A 160 -6.37 13.15 0.92
C PRO A 160 -5.79 12.18 1.96
N GLY A 161 -4.60 12.53 2.45
CA GLY A 161 -3.88 11.76 3.45
C GLY A 161 -4.39 11.98 4.87
N LEU A 162 -3.71 11.32 5.81
CA LEU A 162 -3.90 11.58 7.23
C LEU A 162 -2.89 12.64 7.67
N GLU A 163 -3.32 13.58 8.51
CA GLU A 163 -2.47 14.61 9.13
C GLU A 163 -1.93 14.18 10.50
#